data_AF-A0A382V1M0-F1
#
_entry.id   AF-A0A382V1M0-F1
#
_cell.length_a   1.000
_cell.length_b   1.000
_cell.length_c   1.000
_cell.angle_alpha   90.00
_cell.angle_beta   90.00
_cell.angle_gamma   90.00
#
_symmetry.space_group_name_H-M   'P 1'
#
loop_
_entity.id
_entity.type
_entity.pdbx_description
1 polymer ?
#
loop_
_entity_poly.entity_id
_entity_poly.type
_entity_poly.pdbx_seq_one_letter_code
_entity_poly.pdbx_strand_id
1 'polypeptide(L)' 'MAVDKAKVIELIVEQLDADSDNISDDDSFMDDLGADSLDTVELIMAFEEEFGI' A
#
# COMPACT_ATOMS: atom_id res chain seq x y z
N MET A 1 1.87 -12.41 -14.26
CA MET A 1 1.92 -10.99 -13.86
C MET A 1 2.81 -10.95 -12.62
N ALA A 2 3.99 -10.36 -12.72
CA ALA A 2 4.83 -10.15 -11.55
C ALA A 2 4.35 -8.83 -10.94
N VAL A 3 3.91 -8.86 -9.68
CA VAL A 3 3.61 -7.63 -8.94
C VAL A 3 4.96 -6.99 -8.63
N ASP A 4 5.20 -5.80 -9.16
CA ASP A 4 6.43 -5.05 -8.88
C ASP A 4 6.34 -4.48 -7.46
N LYS A 5 7.18 -4.99 -6.56
CA LYS A 5 7.23 -4.53 -5.16
C LYS A 5 7.43 -3.02 -5.05
N ALA A 6 8.25 -2.44 -5.95
CA ALA A 6 8.46 -1.00 -5.99
C ALA A 6 7.15 -0.23 -6.26
N LYS A 7 6.26 -0.79 -7.08
CA LYS A 7 4.96 -0.18 -7.41
C LYS A 7 3.99 -0.25 -6.24
N VAL A 8 4.02 -1.37 -5.51
CA VAL A 8 3.23 -1.53 -4.28
C VAL A 8 3.66 -0.51 -3.23
N ILE A 9 4.97 -0.39 -2.97
CA ILE A 9 5.50 0.57 -2.01
C ILE A 9 5.18 2.01 -2.43
N GLU A 10 5.31 2.35 -3.72
CA GLU A 10 4.95 3.68 -4.25
C GLU A 10 3.49 4.04 -3.93
N LEU A 11 2.54 3.14 -4.20
CA LEU A 11 1.12 3.36 -3.91
C LEU A 11 0.84 3.49 -2.40
N ILE A 12 1.53 2.72 -1.57
CA ILE A 12 1.39 2.79 -0.11
C ILE A 12 1.90 4.13 0.42
N VAL A 13 3.05 4.59 -0.07
CA VAL A 13 3.64 5.89 0.30
C VAL A 13 2.73 7.04 -0.13
N GLU A 14 2.19 6.99 -1.34
CA GLU A 14 1.28 8.02 -1.85
C GLU A 14 -0.05 8.08 -1.08
N GLN A 15 -0.62 6.92 -0.75
CA GLN A 15 -1.94 6.84 -0.12
C GLN A 15 -1.90 7.05 1.40
N LEU A 16 -0.85 6.56 2.08
CA LEU A 16 -0.72 6.65 3.53
C LEU A 16 0.21 7.78 4.01
N ASP A 17 0.82 8.54 3.09
CA ASP A 17 1.89 9.52 3.40
C ASP A 17 3.02 8.90 4.24
N ALA A 18 3.29 7.60 3.99
CA ALA A 18 4.25 6.80 4.72
C ALA A 18 5.65 6.95 4.10
N ASP A 19 6.70 6.73 4.90
CA ASP A 19 8.07 6.77 4.41
C ASP A 19 8.43 5.43 3.74
N SER A 20 8.86 5.45 2.47
CA SER A 20 9.25 4.25 1.72
C SER A 20 10.35 3.44 2.41
N ASP A 21 11.20 4.12 3.17
CA ASP A 21 12.33 3.48 3.87
C ASP A 21 11.88 2.74 5.14
N ASN A 22 10.68 3.03 5.64
CA ASN A 22 10.08 2.39 6.81
C ASN A 22 9.05 1.31 6.46
N ILE A 23 8.86 0.98 5.17
CA ILE A 23 7.92 -0.05 4.72
C ILE A 23 8.65 -1.38 4.50
N SER A 24 8.25 -2.39 5.26
CA SER A 24 8.66 -3.78 5.15
C SER A 24 7.52 -4.65 4.61
N ASP A 25 7.87 -5.80 4.03
CA ASP A 25 6.89 -6.78 3.54
C ASP A 25 6.09 -7.43 4.69
N ASP A 26 6.62 -7.35 5.90
CA ASP A 26 6.03 -7.93 7.11
C ASP A 26 5.16 -6.91 7.89
N ASP A 27 5.09 -5.65 7.45
CA ASP A 27 4.36 -4.60 8.15
C ASP A 27 2.84 -4.77 8.00
N SER A 28 2.14 -4.57 9.11
CA SER A 28 0.69 -4.44 9.14
C SER A 28 0.30 -3.06 8.63
N PHE A 29 -0.57 -3.01 7.61
CA PHE A 29 -1.14 -1.75 7.13
C PHE A 29 -1.80 -0.94 8.26
N MET A 30 -2.49 -1.61 9.18
CA MET A 30 -3.20 -0.93 10.27
C MET A 30 -2.30 -0.65 11.48
N ASP A 31 -1.50 -1.63 11.90
CA ASP A 31 -0.75 -1.51 13.16
C ASP A 31 0.59 -0.77 12.99
N ASP A 32 1.26 -0.96 11.86
CA ASP A 32 2.62 -0.42 11.61
C ASP A 32 2.58 0.81 10.70
N LEU A 33 1.76 0.79 9.65
CA LEU A 33 1.61 1.91 8.72
C LEU A 33 0.49 2.89 9.11
N GLY A 34 -0.28 2.56 10.14
CA GLY A 34 -1.31 3.45 10.68
C GLY A 34 -2.50 3.70 9.75
N ALA A 35 -2.71 2.86 8.74
CA ALA A 35 -3.85 2.93 7.84
C ALA A 35 -5.14 2.65 8.61
N ASP A 36 -6.15 3.50 8.42
CA ASP A 36 -7.46 3.24 8.96
C ASP A 36 -8.29 2.30 8.05
N SER A 37 -9.54 2.03 8.46
CA SER A 37 -10.45 1.17 7.69
C SER A 37 -10.85 1.75 6.32
N LEU A 38 -10.77 3.07 6.15
CA LEU A 38 -11.05 3.75 4.88
C LEU A 38 -9.81 3.71 3.99
N ASP A 39 -8.64 4.02 4.55
CA ASP A 39 -7.36 3.99 3.84
C ASP A 39 -7.09 2.61 3.23
N THR A 40 -7.39 1.54 3.96
CA THR A 40 -7.27 0.17 3.46
C THR A 40 -8.22 -0.14 2.31
N VAL A 41 -9.44 0.41 2.30
CA VAL A 41 -10.37 0.25 1.17
C VAL A 41 -9.89 1.03 -0.04
N GLU A 42 -9.37 2.25 0.15
CA GLU A 42 -8.82 3.07 -0.92
C GLU A 42 -7.55 2.43 -1.53
N LEU A 43 -6.65 1.88 -0.70
CA LEU A 43 -5.51 1.10 -1.15
C LEU A 43 -5.91 -0.11 -2.01
N ILE A 44 -6.92 -0.88 -1.57
CA ILE A 44 -7.41 -2.02 -2.34
C ILE A 44 -7.96 -1.57 -3.69
N MET A 45 -8.76 -0.50 -3.74
CA MET A 45 -9.26 0.04 -5.01
C MET A 45 -8.12 0.51 -5.93
N ALA A 46 -7.10 1.19 -5.39
CA ALA A 46 -5.93 1.62 -6.14
C ALA A 46 -5.14 0.43 -6.70
N PHE A 47 -4.99 -0.63 -5.91
CA PHE A 47 -4.36 -1.87 -6.36
C PHE A 47 -5.19 -2.60 -7.42
N GLU A 48 -6.51 -2.69 -7.26
CA GLU A 48 -7.40 -3.29 -8.25
C GLU A 48 -7.33 -2.54 -9.60
N GLU A 49 -7.28 -1.20 -9.58
CA GLU A 49 -7.14 -0.37 -10.78
C GLU A 49 -5.76 -0.51 -11.43
N GLU A 50 -4.67 -0.40 -10.65
CA GLU A 50 -3.30 -0.46 -11.17
C GLU A 50 -2.94 -1.86 -11.71
N PHE A 51 -3.38 -2.91 -11.01
CA PHE A 51 -3.09 -4.29 -11.40
C PHE A 51 -4.21 -4.94 -12.23
N GLY A 52 -5.32 -4.25 -12.47
CA GLY A 52 -6.43 -4.71 -13.30
C GLY A 52 -7.04 -6.04 -12.82
N ILE A 53 -7.17 -6.21 -11.50
CA ILE A 53 -7.70 -7.41 -10.84
C ILE A 53 -9.23 -7.35 -10.77
#